data_AF-A0A6S7KWE7-F1
#
_entry.id   AF-A0A6S7KWE7-F1
#
_cell.length_a   1.000
_cell.length_b   1.000
_cell.length_c   1.000
_cell.angle_alpha   90.00
_cell.angle_beta   90.00
_cell.angle_gamma   90.00
#
_symmetry.space_group_name_H-M   'P 1'
#
loop_
_entity.id
_entity.type
_entity.pdbx_description
1 polymer ?
#
loop_
_entity_poly.entity_id
_entity_poly.type
_entity_poly.pdbx_seq_one_letter_code
_entity_poly.pdbx_strand_id
1 'polypeptide(L)'
;CKSDISTTFSYPITGSDNYSLPGPITLTCNATGDLQYIQWERLDADGDTLILNSTTTRNVSSNWIATIDNWLLKDKFPFTYRCIAVDSCCRKNVSEPKTLNIRPNSFFS
;
A
#
# COMPACT_ATOMS: atom_id res chain seq x y z
N CYS A 1 -13.09 1.50 21.41
CA CYS A 1 -12.42 0.90 20.25
C CYS A 1 -13.26 1.09 19.00
N LYS A 2 -13.14 2.28 18.40
CA LYS A 2 -13.65 2.56 17.07
C LYS A 2 -12.47 3.17 16.32
N SER A 3 -12.14 2.58 15.18
CA SER A 3 -11.14 3.10 14.28
C SER A 3 -11.78 3.33 12.92
N ASP A 4 -11.27 4.32 12.21
CA ASP A 4 -11.62 4.59 10.81
C ASP A 4 -10.30 4.63 10.04
N ILE A 5 -10.30 4.05 8.83
CA ILE A 5 -9.08 3.90 8.03
C ILE A 5 -9.36 4.29 6.58
N SER A 6 -8.44 5.03 5.99
CA SER A 6 -8.46 5.41 4.58
C SER A 6 -7.04 5.37 4.01
N THR A 7 -6.93 5.20 2.71
CA THR A 7 -5.64 5.12 2.02
C THR A 7 -5.56 6.12 0.90
N THR A 8 -4.39 6.72 0.74
CA THR A 8 -4.05 7.61 -0.36
C THR A 8 -2.81 7.09 -1.05
N PHE A 9 -2.85 7.05 -2.38
CA PHE A 9 -1.79 6.48 -3.21
C PHE A 9 -1.21 7.54 -4.12
N SER A 10 0.10 7.77 -4.02
CA SER A 10 0.84 8.68 -4.89
C SER A 10 2.10 7.99 -5.40
N TYR A 11 2.39 8.09 -6.70
CA TYR A 11 3.59 7.53 -7.29
C TYR A 11 4.25 8.57 -8.21
N PRO A 12 5.58 8.76 -8.13
CA PRO A 12 6.32 9.43 -9.19
C PRO A 12 6.34 8.51 -10.42
N ILE A 13 5.94 9.04 -11.59
CA ILE A 13 6.13 8.34 -12.85
C ILE A 13 7.60 8.49 -13.24
N THR A 14 8.42 7.53 -12.84
CA THR A 14 9.82 7.44 -13.29
C THR A 14 10.05 6.04 -13.83
N GLY A 15 9.91 5.85 -15.14
CA GLY A 15 10.26 4.58 -15.77
C GLY A 15 10.54 4.71 -17.26
N SER A 16 11.59 4.02 -17.70
CA SER A 16 12.20 4.00 -19.03
C SER A 16 11.32 3.40 -20.14
N ASP A 17 11.64 3.83 -21.37
CA ASP A 17 10.95 3.76 -22.67
C ASP A 17 10.05 2.57 -23.07
N ASN A 18 10.04 1.42 -22.38
CA ASN A 18 9.20 0.27 -22.77
C ASN A 18 8.13 -0.14 -21.75
N TYR A 19 8.41 0.00 -20.45
CA TYR A 19 7.46 -0.23 -19.36
C TYR A 19 7.91 0.60 -18.17
N SER A 20 7.09 1.54 -17.72
CA SER A 20 7.38 2.24 -16.47
C SER A 20 6.91 1.36 -15.32
N LEU A 21 7.82 0.60 -14.72
CA LEU A 21 7.64 0.21 -13.33
C LEU A 21 7.44 1.53 -12.56
N PRO A 22 6.39 1.66 -11.74
CA PRO A 22 6.35 2.81 -10.86
C PRO A 22 7.63 2.73 -10.04
N GLY A 23 8.35 3.86 -9.98
CA GLY A 23 9.50 3.99 -9.10
C GLY A 23 9.10 3.74 -7.65
N PRO A 24 9.92 4.13 -6.66
CA PRO A 24 9.50 4.07 -5.26
C PRO A 24 8.07 4.61 -5.10
N ILE A 25 7.12 3.73 -4.74
CA ILE A 25 5.72 4.12 -4.57
C ILE A 25 5.53 4.63 -3.16
N THR A 26 4.80 5.73 -3.03
CA THR A 26 4.49 6.33 -1.74
C THR A 26 3.06 5.99 -1.37
N LEU A 27 2.91 5.09 -0.40
CA LEU A 27 1.61 4.73 0.17
C LEU A 27 1.37 5.52 1.44
N THR A 28 0.24 6.23 1.52
CA THR A 28 -0.20 6.87 2.75
C THR A 28 -1.39 6.11 3.32
N CYS A 29 -1.25 5.64 4.56
CA CYS A 29 -2.37 5.14 5.34
C CYS A 29 -2.75 6.18 6.37
N ASN A 30 -4.00 6.61 6.36
CA ASN A 30 -4.55 7.51 7.35
C ASN A 30 -5.55 6.73 8.21
N ALA A 31 -5.15 6.48 9.46
CA ALA A 31 -5.96 5.77 10.43
C ALA A 31 -6.21 6.66 11.64
N THR A 32 -7.47 6.75 12.05
CA THR A 32 -7.93 7.54 13.20
C THR A 32 -8.64 6.65 14.21
N GLY A 33 -8.60 7.04 15.49
CA GLY A 33 -9.21 6.28 16.58
C GLY A 33 -8.18 5.74 17.57
N ASP A 34 -8.61 4.76 18.34
CA ASP A 34 -7.79 4.11 19.38
C ASP A 34 -7.02 2.93 18.77
N LEU A 35 -5.85 3.22 18.22
CA LEU A 35 -5.04 2.28 17.43
C LEU A 35 -3.91 1.69 18.27
N GLN A 36 -3.59 0.43 17.98
CA GLN A 36 -2.47 -0.29 18.57
C GLN A 36 -1.32 -0.45 17.56
N TYR A 37 -1.63 -0.80 16.32
CA TYR A 37 -0.64 -0.85 15.24
C TYR A 37 -1.28 -0.71 13.86
N ILE A 38 -0.45 -0.34 12.89
CA ILE A 38 -0.80 -0.23 11.48
C ILE A 38 0.21 -1.05 10.66
N GLN A 39 -0.26 -1.76 9.64
CA GLN A 39 0.58 -2.52 8.72
C GLN A 39 0.13 -2.39 7.27
N TRP A 40 1.06 -2.55 6.34
CA TRP A 40 0.78 -2.69 4.91
C TRP A 40 0.88 -4.15 4.49
N GLU A 41 -0.10 -4.58 3.72
CA GLU A 41 -0.06 -5.85 3.01
C GLU A 41 -0.06 -5.61 1.51
N ARG A 42 0.78 -6.40 0.81
CA ARG A 42 0.80 -6.50 -0.63
C ARG A 42 0.37 -7.89 -1.03
N LEU A 43 -0.62 -7.97 -1.91
CA LEU A 43 -1.00 -9.19 -2.60
C LEU A 43 -0.41 -9.15 -4.00
N ASP A 44 0.16 -10.24 -4.44
CA ASP A 44 0.53 -10.43 -5.84
C ASP A 44 -0.63 -11.04 -6.65
N ALA A 45 -0.39 -11.23 -7.95
CA ALA A 45 -1.36 -11.81 -8.88
C ALA A 45 -1.77 -13.24 -8.52
N ASP A 46 -0.90 -13.99 -7.84
CA ASP A 46 -1.14 -15.37 -7.41
C ASP A 46 -1.94 -15.41 -6.10
N GLY A 47 -2.14 -14.25 -5.46
CA GLY A 47 -2.82 -14.11 -4.17
C GLY A 47 -1.89 -14.23 -2.97
N ASP A 48 -0.58 -14.35 -3.18
CA ASP A 48 0.40 -14.41 -2.10
C ASP A 48 0.45 -13.07 -1.37
N THR A 49 0.31 -13.12 -0.05
CA THR A 49 0.32 -11.92 0.80
C THR A 49 1.68 -11.72 1.44
N LEU A 50 2.27 -10.56 1.21
CA LEU A 50 3.50 -10.10 1.87
C LEU A 50 3.18 -8.93 2.81
N ILE A 51 3.59 -9.05 4.08
CA ILE A 51 3.58 -7.94 5.03
C ILE A 51 4.82 -7.11 4.76
N LEU A 52 4.63 -5.86 4.33
CA LEU A 52 5.74 -5.02 3.88
C LEU A 52 6.38 -4.26 5.02
N ASN A 53 5.57 -3.57 5.82
CA ASN A 53 6.03 -2.83 6.99
C ASN A 53 4.91 -2.83 8.06
N SER A 54 5.30 -2.67 9.33
CA SER A 54 4.37 -2.47 10.44
C SER A 54 4.93 -1.42 11.41
N THR A 55 4.04 -0.65 12.03
CA THR A 55 4.40 0.33 13.05
C THR A 55 3.42 0.25 14.22
N THR A 56 3.94 0.25 15.44
CA THR A 56 3.14 0.39 16.65
C THR A 56 2.85 1.87 16.88
N THR A 57 1.58 2.23 16.88
CA THR A 57 1.13 3.61 17.10
C THR A 57 0.25 3.63 18.34
N ARG A 58 0.46 4.58 19.24
CA ARG A 58 -0.43 4.84 20.38
C ARG A 58 -1.15 6.18 20.14
N ASN A 59 -2.17 6.19 19.26
CA ASN A 59 -3.14 7.28 19.00
C ASN A 59 -2.51 8.60 18.44
N VAL A 60 -3.10 9.49 17.62
CA VAL A 60 -4.40 9.75 16.96
C VAL A 60 -4.03 10.33 15.58
N SER A 61 -4.61 9.87 14.47
CA SER A 61 -4.23 10.25 13.07
C SER A 61 -2.76 9.96 12.73
N SER A 62 -2.44 8.69 12.46
CA SER A 62 -1.12 8.35 11.94
C SER A 62 -1.19 8.39 10.41
N ASN A 63 -0.63 9.45 9.82
CA ASN A 63 -0.29 9.46 8.39
C ASN A 63 0.99 8.65 8.23
N TRP A 64 0.83 7.40 7.84
CA TRP A 64 1.96 6.51 7.70
C TRP A 64 2.34 6.34 6.24
N ILE A 65 3.56 6.77 5.93
CA ILE A 65 4.14 6.75 4.60
C ILE A 65 5.06 5.53 4.47
N ALA A 66 4.76 4.65 3.52
CA ALA A 66 5.66 3.57 3.13
C ALA A 66 6.17 3.82 1.71
N THR A 67 7.50 3.79 1.57
CA THR A 67 8.17 3.69 0.28
C THR A 67 8.45 2.22 0.03
N ILE A 68 7.92 1.68 -1.07
CA ILE A 68 8.10 0.26 -1.38
C ILE A 68 8.93 0.18 -2.66
N ASP A 69 10.16 -0.30 -2.51
CA ASP A 69 11.03 -0.59 -3.63
C ASP A 69 10.50 -1.82 -4.36
N ASN A 70 9.95 -1.60 -5.55
CA ASN A 70 9.42 -2.67 -6.38
C ASN A 70 10.55 -3.28 -7.22
N TRP A 71 11.58 -3.82 -6.55
CA TRP A 71 12.66 -4.52 -7.24
C TRP A 71 12.13 -5.84 -7.83
N LEU A 72 12.14 -5.93 -9.16
CA LEU A 72 12.18 -7.17 -9.95
C LEU A 72 11.07 -8.20 -9.71
N LEU A 73 9.80 -7.81 -9.80
CA LEU A 73 8.68 -8.76 -9.78
C LEU A 73 7.62 -8.45 -10.85
N LYS A 74 8.05 -8.23 -12.10
CA LYS A 74 7.13 -7.96 -13.23
C LYS A 74 6.06 -9.05 -13.39
N ASP A 75 6.44 -10.30 -13.18
CA ASP A 75 5.57 -11.47 -13.38
C ASP A 75 4.55 -11.67 -12.25
N LYS A 76 4.68 -10.92 -11.16
CA LYS A 76 3.79 -10.96 -10.00
C LYS A 76 2.77 -9.82 -9.98
N PHE A 77 2.78 -8.97 -11.00
CA PHE A 77 1.75 -7.96 -11.17
C PHE A 77 0.43 -8.59 -11.65
N PRO A 78 -0.74 -8.00 -11.29
CA PRO A 78 -0.87 -6.74 -10.55
C PRO A 78 -0.65 -6.89 -9.06
N PHE A 79 -0.08 -5.84 -8.43
CA PHE A 79 0.05 -5.80 -6.98
C PHE A 79 -1.11 -5.06 -6.36
N THR A 80 -1.75 -5.64 -5.36
CA THR A 80 -2.80 -4.99 -4.59
C THR A 80 -2.31 -4.66 -3.20
N TYR A 81 -2.39 -3.38 -2.83
CA TYR A 81 -1.96 -2.88 -1.52
C TYR A 81 -3.18 -2.59 -0.65
N ARG A 82 -3.13 -3.01 0.61
CA ARG A 82 -4.14 -2.68 1.62
C ARG A 82 -3.47 -2.29 2.93
N CYS A 83 -4.02 -1.27 3.57
CA CYS A 83 -3.61 -0.90 4.91
C CYS A 83 -4.51 -1.62 5.91
N ILE A 84 -3.92 -2.09 6.99
CA ILE A 84 -4.63 -2.71 8.10
C ILE A 84 -4.30 -1.94 9.35
N ALA A 85 -5.32 -1.38 9.98
CA ALA A 85 -5.22 -0.74 11.28
C ALA A 85 -5.88 -1.66 12.32
N VAL A 86 -5.15 -1.94 13.39
CA VAL A 86 -5.66 -2.75 14.50
C VAL A 86 -5.89 -1.85 15.69
N ASP A 87 -7.11 -1.88 16.22
CA ASP A 87 -7.51 -1.07 17.36
C ASP A 87 -7.02 -1.68 18.69
N SER A 88 -7.12 -0.89 19.77
CA SER A 88 -6.78 -1.34 21.13
C SER A 88 -7.64 -2.50 21.64
N CYS A 89 -8.76 -2.80 20.99
CA CYS A 89 -9.60 -3.98 21.24
C CYS A 89 -9.28 -5.16 20.30
N CYS A 90 -8.14 -5.12 19.59
CA CYS A 90 -7.71 -6.15 18.65
C CYS A 90 -8.64 -6.33 17.42
N ARG A 91 -9.50 -5.36 17.10
CA ARG A 91 -10.31 -5.38 15.87
C ARG A 91 -9.47 -4.89 14.71
N LYS A 92 -9.57 -5.61 13.59
CA LYS A 92 -8.86 -5.28 12.35
C LYS A 92 -9.78 -4.48 11.43
N ASN A 93 -9.37 -3.28 11.08
CA ASN A 93 -9.98 -2.51 10.02
C ASN A 93 -9.08 -2.53 8.79
N VAL A 94 -9.64 -2.98 7.67
CA VAL A 94 -8.94 -3.08 6.39
C VAL A 94 -9.40 -1.91 5.52
N SER A 95 -8.45 -1.19 4.95
CA SER A 95 -8.76 -0.13 3.99
C SER A 95 -9.28 -0.67 2.67
N GLU A 96 -9.89 0.19 1.87
CA GLU A 96 -10.09 -0.07 0.45
C GLU A 96 -8.75 -0.47 -0.21
N PRO A 97 -8.74 -1.54 -1.03
CA PRO A 97 -7.54 -2.00 -1.70
C PRO A 97 -7.15 -1.05 -2.84
N LYS A 98 -5.86 -0.89 -3.07
CA LYS A 98 -5.32 -0.18 -4.23
C LYS A 98 -4.50 -1.11 -5.10
N THR A 99 -5.03 -1.39 -6.29
CA THR A 99 -4.33 -2.22 -7.28
C THR A 99 -3.45 -1.38 -8.19
N LEU A 100 -2.21 -1.83 -8.33
CA LEU A 100 -1.19 -1.29 -9.19
C LEU A 100 -1.00 -2.23 -10.37
N ASN A 101 -1.25 -1.69 -11.56
CA ASN A 101 -1.06 -2.39 -12.83
C ASN A 101 0.22 -1.90 -13.51
N ILE A 102 0.83 -2.77 -14.30
CA ILE A 102 1.83 -2.35 -15.27
C ILE A 102 1.09 -1.58 -16.37
N ARG A 103 1.50 -0.35 -16.65
CA ARG A 103 1.02 0.37 -17.83
C ARG A 103 1.96 0.10 -19.01
N PRO A 104 1.46 -0.40 -20.16
CA PRO A 104 2.22 -0.31 -21.40
C PRO A 104 2.38 1.17 -21.75
N ASN A 105 3.56 1.54 -22.24
CA ASN A 105 3.82 2.91 -22.66
C ASN A 105 2.93 3.21 -23.87
N SER A 106 1.91 4.06 -23.73
CA SER A 106 1.04 4.46 -24.84
C SER A 106 1.70 5.55 -25.67
N PHE A 107 2.89 5.26 -26.20
CA PHE A 107 3.68 6.17 -27.03
C PHE A 107 4.12 5.51 -28.34
N PHE A 108 3.20 4.81 -29.01
CA PHE A 108 3.29 4.58 -30.45
C PHE A 108 1.87 4.43 -31.02
N SER A 109 1.32 5.54 -31.53
CA SER A 109 0.26 5.54 -32.54
C SER A 109 0.55 6.66 -33.53
#